data_AF-A0A552RJV3-F1
#
_entry.id   AF-A0A552RJV3-F1
#
_cell.length_a   1.000
_cell.length_b   1.000
_cell.length_c   1.000
_cell.angle_alpha   90.00
_cell.angle_beta   90.00
_cell.angle_gamma   90.00
#
_symmetry.space_group_name_H-M   'P 1'
#
loop_
_entity.id
_entity.type
_entity.pdbx_description
1 polymer ?
#
loop_
_entity_poly.entity_id
_entity_poly.type
_entity_poly.pdbx_seq_one_letter_code
_entity_poly.pdbx_strand_id
1 'polypeptide(L)'
;MPYEPAPEPTRWQRLTAWLHCFGRPWQISGALLLTVLPFPGTRYSAAATWAYATGEARAEWGAPTGYALALLPLAWALTRTARHGATVLRLCVIVVAAAGVLGALDPFDLVTAYTGVHR
;
A
#
# COMPACT_ATOMS: atom_id res chain seq x y z
N MET A 1 -44.47 -16.93 4.92
CA MET A 1 -43.79 -15.69 5.32
C MET A 1 -43.48 -14.91 4.06
N PRO A 2 -43.86 -13.63 3.93
CA PRO A 2 -43.45 -12.80 2.79
C PRO A 2 -41.93 -12.74 2.73
N TYR A 3 -41.33 -12.97 1.56
CA TYR A 3 -39.89 -12.82 1.37
C TYR A 3 -39.60 -11.34 1.13
N GLU A 4 -39.05 -10.67 2.14
CA GLU A 4 -38.49 -9.32 1.99
C GLU A 4 -37.12 -9.44 1.32
N PRO A 5 -36.88 -8.77 0.19
CA PRO A 5 -35.56 -8.76 -0.42
C PRO A 5 -34.57 -8.11 0.55
N ALA A 6 -33.43 -8.77 0.76
CA ALA A 6 -32.38 -8.23 1.62
C ALA A 6 -31.98 -6.82 1.13
N PRO A 7 -31.86 -5.83 2.02
CA PRO A 7 -31.52 -4.47 1.64
C PRO A 7 -30.20 -4.42 0.87
N GLU A 8 -30.16 -3.63 -0.20
CA GLU A 8 -28.96 -3.49 -1.02
C GLU A 8 -27.78 -2.98 -0.18
N PRO A 9 -26.59 -3.59 -0.30
CA PRO A 9 -25.45 -3.21 0.50
C PRO A 9 -24.99 -1.78 0.16
N THR A 10 -24.89 -0.96 1.19
CA THR A 10 -24.37 0.41 1.09
C THR A 10 -22.91 0.43 0.64
N ARG A 11 -22.42 1.58 0.13
CA ARG A 11 -21.03 1.72 -0.33
C ARG A 11 -20.00 1.34 0.75
N TRP A 12 -20.28 1.72 2.00
CA TRP A 12 -19.44 1.36 3.15
C TRP A 12 -19.43 -0.14 3.45
N GLN A 13 -20.58 -0.82 3.35
CA GLN A 13 -20.66 -2.27 3.54
C GLN A 13 -19.92 -3.03 2.45
N ARG A 14 -19.93 -2.53 1.21
CA ARG A 14 -19.11 -3.07 0.12
C ARG A 14 -17.62 -2.89 0.40
N LEU A 15 -17.22 -1.73 0.91
CA LEU A 15 -15.83 -1.43 1.22
C LEU A 15 -15.32 -2.25 2.41
N THR A 16 -16.12 -2.41 3.46
CA THR A 16 -15.76 -3.29 4.59
C THR A 16 -15.77 -4.75 4.20
N ALA A 17 -16.74 -5.22 3.40
CA ALA A 17 -16.74 -6.58 2.86
C ALA A 17 -15.49 -6.84 1.99
N TRP A 18 -15.11 -5.88 1.16
CA TRP A 18 -13.86 -5.93 0.39
C TRP A 18 -12.64 -5.97 1.30
N LEU A 19 -12.60 -5.16 2.36
CA LEU A 19 -11.51 -5.17 3.34
C LEU A 19 -11.40 -6.52 4.06
N HIS A 20 -12.55 -7.15 4.37
CA HIS A 20 -12.61 -8.48 4.97
C HIS A 20 -12.10 -9.60 4.03
N CYS A 21 -12.14 -9.41 2.70
CA CYS A 21 -11.48 -10.32 1.76
C CYS A 21 -9.96 -10.31 1.90
N PHE A 22 -9.36 -9.19 2.33
CA PHE A 22 -7.92 -9.05 2.57
C PHE A 22 -7.50 -9.45 3.98
N GLY A 23 -8.38 -10.01 4.81
CA GLY A 23 -8.02 -10.50 6.14
C GLY A 23 -8.91 -9.91 7.24
N ARG A 24 -8.62 -10.31 8.48
CA ARG A 24 -9.36 -9.79 9.63
C ARG A 24 -8.92 -8.35 9.93
N PRO A 25 -9.81 -7.43 10.34
CA PRO A 25 -9.48 -6.02 10.58
C PRO A 25 -8.36 -5.82 11.62
N TRP A 26 -8.25 -6.74 12.58
CA TRP A 26 -7.15 -6.73 13.55
C TRP A 26 -5.78 -7.05 12.92
N GLN A 27 -5.73 -7.87 11.86
CA GLN A 27 -4.48 -8.19 11.15
C GLN A 27 -3.99 -6.98 10.36
N ILE A 28 -4.91 -6.23 9.77
CA ILE A 28 -4.61 -4.97 9.07
C ILE A 28 -4.08 -3.94 10.08
N SER A 29 -4.78 -3.77 11.20
CA SER A 29 -4.37 -2.84 12.26
C SER A 29 -3.01 -3.24 12.85
N GLY A 30 -2.80 -4.53 13.10
CA GLY A 30 -1.53 -5.07 13.59
C GLY A 30 -0.38 -4.87 12.58
N ALA A 31 -0.64 -5.08 11.29
CA ALA A 31 0.35 -4.85 10.24
C ALA A 31 0.71 -3.37 10.11
N LEU A 32 -0.27 -2.46 10.16
CA LEU A 32 -0.04 -1.02 10.17
C LEU A 32 0.82 -0.60 11.37
N LEU A 33 0.45 -1.03 12.57
CA LEU A 33 1.24 -0.72 13.77
C LEU A 33 2.66 -1.25 13.65
N LEU A 34 2.84 -2.51 13.25
CA LEU A 34 4.15 -3.15 13.21
C LEU A 34 5.09 -2.54 12.16
N THR A 35 4.53 -1.94 11.10
CA THR A 35 5.31 -1.32 10.02
C THR A 35 5.60 0.16 10.24
N VAL A 36 4.76 0.84 11.03
CA VAL A 36 4.92 2.25 11.38
C VAL A 36 5.65 2.44 12.71
N LEU A 37 5.61 1.45 13.61
CA LEU A 37 6.35 1.50 14.86
C LEU A 37 7.85 1.52 14.56
N PRO A 38 8.61 2.44 15.18
CA PRO A 38 10.05 2.49 15.02
C PRO A 38 10.69 1.24 15.61
N PHE A 39 11.71 0.71 14.94
CA PHE A 39 12.48 -0.37 15.55
C PHE A 39 13.24 0.16 16.77
N PRO A 40 13.25 -0.59 17.89
CA PRO A 40 14.02 -0.20 19.05
C PRO A 40 15.50 -0.10 18.65
N GLY A 41 16.08 1.09 18.84
CA GLY A 41 17.48 1.40 18.52
C GLY A 41 17.70 2.23 17.24
N THR A 42 16.79 2.20 16.26
CA THR A 42 16.98 2.93 14.99
C THR A 42 16.17 4.23 14.91
N ARG A 43 15.15 4.43 15.76
CA ARG A 43 14.16 5.54 15.70
C ARG A 43 13.31 5.60 14.41
N TYR A 44 13.64 4.82 13.39
CA TYR A 44 12.93 4.77 12.12
C TYR A 44 12.14 3.45 11.98
N SER A 45 10.99 3.54 11.34
CA SER A 45 10.14 2.38 11.05
C SER A 45 10.47 1.79 9.68
N ALA A 46 10.09 0.52 9.46
CA ALA A 46 10.30 -0.15 8.17
C ALA A 46 9.66 0.64 7.01
N ALA A 47 8.46 1.18 7.23
CA ALA A 47 7.76 2.00 6.26
C ALA A 47 8.52 3.29 5.93
N ALA A 48 9.04 3.99 6.95
CA ALA A 48 9.80 5.21 6.75
C ALA A 48 11.12 4.96 6.02
N THR A 49 11.86 3.91 6.39
CA THR A 49 13.12 3.55 5.72
C THR A 49 12.90 3.17 4.26
N TRP A 50 11.84 2.42 3.96
CA TRP A 50 11.54 2.06 2.57
C TRP A 50 11.06 3.25 1.73
N ALA A 51 10.22 4.12 2.30
CA ALA A 51 9.81 5.37 1.65
C ALA A 51 11.00 6.29 1.34
N TYR A 52 11.97 6.37 2.26
CA TYR A 52 13.20 7.11 2.03
C TYR A 52 14.01 6.49 0.88
N ALA A 53 14.22 5.17 0.89
CA ALA A 53 15.00 4.48 -0.13
C ALA A 53 14.40 4.61 -1.55
N THR A 54 13.08 4.53 -1.70
CA THR A 54 12.43 4.70 -3.00
C THR A 54 12.45 6.16 -3.48
N GLY A 55 12.34 7.12 -2.56
CA GLY A 55 12.51 8.54 -2.85
C GLY A 55 13.93 8.90 -3.28
N GLU A 56 14.95 8.38 -2.59
CA GLU A 56 16.36 8.52 -2.97
C GLU A 56 16.64 7.87 -4.33
N ALA A 57 16.17 6.64 -4.56
CA ALA A 57 16.35 5.97 -5.86
C ALA A 57 15.71 6.75 -7.01
N ARG A 58 14.58 7.43 -6.76
CA ARG A 58 13.99 8.37 -7.71
C ARG A 58 14.88 9.58 -7.95
N ALA A 59 15.39 10.19 -6.87
CA ALA A 59 16.18 11.40 -6.95
C ALA A 59 17.51 11.17 -7.69
N GLU A 60 18.17 10.04 -7.43
CA GLU A 60 19.46 9.71 -8.03
C GLU A 60 19.33 9.08 -9.41
N TRP A 61 18.41 8.11 -9.60
CA TRP A 61 18.34 7.27 -10.80
C TRP A 61 17.07 7.51 -11.64
N GLY A 62 16.33 8.56 -11.31
CA GLY A 62 15.15 9.02 -12.04
C GLY A 62 13.84 8.35 -11.63
N ALA A 63 12.74 9.00 -12.04
CA ALA A 63 11.37 8.54 -11.84
C ALA A 63 11.10 7.06 -12.17
N PRO A 64 11.52 6.50 -13.34
CA PRO A 64 11.19 5.12 -13.68
C PRO A 64 11.77 4.12 -12.67
N THR A 65 12.96 4.38 -12.14
CA THR A 65 13.64 3.49 -11.19
C THR A 65 12.97 3.53 -9.81
N GLY A 66 12.63 4.73 -9.33
CA GLY A 66 11.88 4.90 -8.08
C GLY A 66 10.52 4.21 -8.12
N TYR A 67 9.79 4.33 -9.24
CA TYR A 67 8.51 3.64 -9.42
C TYR A 67 8.66 2.13 -9.56
N ALA A 68 9.67 1.63 -10.28
CA ALA A 68 9.91 0.20 -10.38
C ALA A 68 10.19 -0.40 -8.99
N LEU A 69 11.04 0.23 -8.19
CA LEU A 69 11.36 -0.20 -6.83
C LEU A 69 10.15 -0.14 -5.90
N ALA A 70 9.27 0.85 -6.05
CA ALA A 70 8.08 0.97 -5.22
C ALA A 70 6.95 0.00 -5.63
N LEU A 71 6.69 -0.13 -6.93
CA LEU A 71 5.53 -0.86 -7.46
C LEU A 71 5.77 -2.37 -7.58
N LEU A 72 6.99 -2.83 -7.88
CA LEU A 72 7.26 -4.27 -8.02
C LEU A 72 6.98 -5.05 -6.74
N PRO A 73 7.47 -4.64 -5.54
CA PRO A 73 7.18 -5.35 -4.30
C PRO A 73 5.70 -5.26 -3.94
N LEU A 74 5.05 -4.13 -4.22
CA LEU A 74 3.63 -3.94 -3.96
C LEU A 74 2.78 -4.88 -4.83
N ALA A 75 3.03 -4.92 -6.13
CA ALA A 75 2.32 -5.81 -7.06
C ALA A 75 2.55 -7.28 -6.70
N TRP A 76 3.79 -7.66 -6.34
CA TRP A 76 4.10 -9.00 -5.87
C TRP A 76 3.34 -9.35 -4.58
N ALA A 77 3.33 -8.46 -3.59
CA ALA A 77 2.66 -8.72 -2.32
C ALA A 77 1.14 -8.81 -2.47
N LEU A 78 0.53 -7.95 -3.31
CA LEU A 78 -0.89 -8.00 -3.64
C LEU A 78 -1.27 -9.29 -4.37
N THR A 79 -0.52 -9.66 -5.42
CA THR A 79 -0.79 -10.91 -6.16
C THR A 79 -0.60 -12.15 -5.29
N ARG A 80 0.41 -12.18 -4.42
CA ARG A 80 0.63 -13.27 -3.46
C ARG A 80 -0.51 -13.36 -2.45
N THR A 81 -1.00 -12.22 -1.96
CA THR A 81 -2.10 -12.14 -1.01
C THR A 81 -3.43 -12.57 -1.63
N ALA A 82 -3.69 -12.16 -2.87
CA ALA A 82 -4.88 -12.58 -3.60
C ALA A 82 -4.91 -14.09 -3.89
N ARG A 83 -3.76 -14.70 -4.19
CA ARG A 83 -3.68 -16.14 -4.54
C ARG A 83 -3.65 -17.08 -3.34
N HIS A 84 -3.06 -16.65 -2.23
CA HIS A 84 -2.76 -17.54 -1.08
C HIS A 84 -3.35 -17.03 0.23
N GLY A 85 -4.26 -16.05 0.17
CA GLY A 85 -4.87 -15.42 1.33
C GLY A 85 -3.97 -14.42 2.05
N ALA A 86 -4.57 -13.69 2.97
CA ALA A 86 -3.89 -12.68 3.76
C ALA A 86 -3.27 -13.25 5.03
N THR A 87 -2.04 -12.79 5.31
CA THR A 87 -1.31 -13.06 6.54
C THR A 87 -0.76 -11.74 7.05
N VAL A 88 -0.54 -11.62 8.36
CA VAL A 88 0.00 -10.39 8.97
C VAL A 88 1.30 -9.97 8.29
N LEU A 89 2.21 -10.92 8.03
CA LEU A 89 3.48 -10.63 7.35
C LEU A 89 3.27 -10.10 5.92
N ARG A 90 2.36 -10.68 5.14
CA ARG A 90 2.05 -10.16 3.78
C ARG A 90 1.43 -8.78 3.83
N LEU A 91 0.55 -8.52 4.79
CA LEU A 91 -0.03 -7.19 5.02
C LEU A 91 1.06 -6.19 5.41
N CYS A 92 2.04 -6.58 6.24
CA CYS A 92 3.19 -5.74 6.54
C CYS A 92 3.97 -5.38 5.26
N VAL A 93 4.25 -6.36 4.40
CA VAL A 93 4.93 -6.10 3.13
C VAL A 93 4.12 -5.16 2.24
N ILE A 94 2.79 -5.32 2.17
CA ILE A 94 1.92 -4.40 1.43
C ILE A 94 2.02 -2.97 1.98
N VAL A 95 1.95 -2.80 3.31
CA VAL A 95 2.02 -1.46 3.94
C VAL A 95 3.38 -0.81 3.70
N VAL A 96 4.48 -1.55 3.89
CA VAL A 96 5.83 -1.03 3.64
C VAL A 96 6.00 -0.67 2.17
N ALA A 97 5.59 -1.54 1.24
CA ALA A 97 5.68 -1.26 -0.19
C ALA A 97 4.82 -0.06 -0.60
N ALA A 98 3.62 0.08 -0.03
CA ALA A 98 2.76 1.23 -0.26
C ALA A 98 3.38 2.54 0.26
N ALA A 99 4.05 2.52 1.42
CA ALA A 99 4.84 3.66 1.89
C ALA A 99 5.97 4.00 0.92
N GLY A 100 6.60 2.99 0.30
CA GLY A 100 7.56 3.16 -0.78
C GLY A 100 7.00 3.91 -1.98
N VAL A 101 5.76 3.59 -2.39
CA VAL A 101 5.08 4.32 -3.47
C VAL A 101 4.89 5.77 -3.09
N LEU A 102 4.44 6.06 -1.87
CA LEU A 102 4.28 7.43 -1.38
C LEU A 102 5.61 8.18 -1.34
N GLY A 103 6.71 7.53 -0.97
CA GLY A 103 8.05 8.13 -0.98
C GLY A 103 8.59 8.45 -2.37
N ALA A 104 8.21 7.67 -3.39
CA ALA A 104 8.60 7.90 -4.79
C ALA A 104 7.63 8.82 -5.55
N LEU A 105 6.48 9.18 -4.96
CA LEU A 105 5.44 9.92 -5.64
C LEU A 105 5.76 11.41 -5.63
N ASP A 106 5.94 11.99 -6.82
CA ASP A 106 6.10 13.43 -6.99
C ASP A 106 4.80 14.05 -7.54
N PRO A 107 4.25 15.11 -6.93
CA PRO A 107 3.06 15.78 -7.43
C PRO A 107 3.20 16.27 -8.87
N PHE A 108 4.43 16.61 -9.30
CA PHE A 108 4.71 17.04 -10.67
C PHE A 108 4.50 15.91 -11.67
N ASP A 109 4.71 14.64 -11.32
CA ASP A 109 4.44 13.54 -12.24
C ASP A 109 2.96 13.42 -12.58
N LEU A 110 2.07 13.72 -11.63
CA LEU A 110 0.63 13.80 -11.86
C LEU A 110 0.31 14.93 -12.84
N VAL A 111 0.97 16.09 -12.68
CA VAL A 111 0.85 17.21 -13.61
C VAL A 111 1.40 16.82 -14.99
N THR A 112 2.59 16.26 -15.09
CA THR A 112 3.18 15.80 -16.35
C THR A 112 2.34 14.73 -17.03
N ALA A 113 1.78 13.78 -16.29
CA ALA A 113 0.89 12.76 -16.85
C ALA A 113 -0.42 13.36 -17.41
N TYR A 114 -0.93 14.42 -16.79
CA TYR A 114 -2.16 15.09 -17.23
C TYR A 114 -1.93 16.12 -18.34
N THR A 115 -0.79 16.82 -18.30
CA THR A 115 -0.50 17.99 -19.15
C THR A 115 0.54 17.75 -20.23
N GLY A 116 1.34 16.68 -20.12
CA GLY A 116 2.47 16.41 -21.01
C GLY A 116 3.68 17.34 -20.81
N VAL A 117 3.64 18.25 -19.82
CA VAL A 117 4.73 19.19 -19.57
C VAL A 117 5.85 18.50 -18.79
N HIS A 118 7.02 18.40 -19.43
CA HIS A 118 8.25 17.93 -18.80
C HIS A 118 9.02 19.12 -18.19
N ARG A 119 9.78 18.87 -17.12
CA ARG A 119 10.61 19.87 -16.43
C ARG A 119 11.93 20.09 -17.16
#